data_AF-A0A067TK70-F1
#
_entry.id   AF-A0A067TK70-F1
#
_cell.length_a   1.000
_cell.length_b   1.000
_cell.length_c   1.000
_cell.angle_alpha   90.00
_cell.angle_beta   90.00
_cell.angle_gamma   90.00
#
_symmetry.space_group_name_H-M   'P 1'
#
loop_
_entity.id
_entity.type
_entity.pdbx_description
1 polymer ?
#
loop_
_entity_poly.entity_id
_entity_poly.type
_entity_poly.pdbx_seq_one_letter_code
_entity_poly.pdbx_strand_id
1 'polypeptide(L)'
;MARPKPARLEARPPPLPPSRKDHRQFYGFHINEERLMEYASRHCPNAKEVDLWSIIIWFLFHLRIKAAYEDIQLQFVFADEDAPLDATTRDGPTGIPQIPIFSICAWEVEAWAARPTLEDIEAIQEIIGTEPRWYTDVRRPSWYEDEISHLSPLNFLFDSGSHA
;
A
#
# COMPACT_ATOMS: atom_id res chain seq x y z
N MET A 1 -7.76 -34.38 -14.76
CA MET A 1 -8.47 -33.12 -15.10
C MET A 1 -7.73 -31.98 -14.45
N ALA A 2 -7.30 -30.96 -15.20
CA ALA A 2 -6.65 -29.79 -14.62
C ALA A 2 -7.67 -28.94 -13.86
N ARG A 3 -7.34 -28.46 -12.65
CA ARG A 3 -8.20 -27.50 -11.94
C ARG A 3 -8.29 -26.21 -12.76
N PRO A 4 -9.47 -25.55 -12.82
CA PRO A 4 -9.57 -24.24 -13.43
C PRO A 4 -8.62 -23.26 -12.73
N LYS A 5 -7.99 -22.37 -13.50
CA LYS A 5 -7.15 -21.31 -12.92
C LYS A 5 -8.03 -20.37 -12.09
N PRO A 6 -7.59 -19.93 -10.91
CA PRO A 6 -8.36 -19.02 -10.08
C PRO A 6 -8.59 -17.68 -10.81
N ALA A 7 -9.78 -17.11 -10.60
CA ALA A 7 -10.13 -15.80 -11.14
C ALA A 7 -9.22 -14.73 -10.52
N ARG A 8 -8.83 -13.75 -11.33
CA ARG A 8 -7.91 -12.67 -10.93
C ARG A 8 -8.55 -11.32 -11.11
N LEU A 9 -8.09 -10.31 -10.37
CA LEU A 9 -8.56 -8.93 -10.45
C LEU A 9 -8.72 -8.46 -11.92
N GLU A 10 -9.94 -8.16 -12.35
CA GLU A 10 -10.16 -7.65 -13.72
C GLU A 10 -10.39 -6.13 -13.76
N ALA A 11 -10.64 -5.53 -12.59
CA ALA A 11 -10.89 -4.11 -12.46
C ALA A 11 -9.67 -3.31 -12.91
N ARG A 12 -9.86 -2.45 -13.91
CA ARG A 12 -8.86 -1.47 -14.34
C ARG A 12 -8.98 -0.21 -13.49
N PRO A 13 -7.90 0.56 -13.32
CA PRO A 13 -8.01 1.84 -12.63
C PRO A 13 -8.90 2.81 -13.41
N PRO A 14 -9.53 3.77 -12.71
CA PRO A 14 -10.21 4.88 -13.35
C PRO A 14 -9.20 5.78 -14.09
N PRO A 15 -9.62 6.44 -15.19
CA PRO A 15 -8.76 7.37 -15.91
C PRO A 15 -8.31 8.52 -15.01
N LEU A 16 -7.04 8.90 -15.13
CA LEU A 16 -6.48 10.01 -14.36
C LEU A 16 -6.82 11.37 -14.97
N PRO A 17 -6.98 12.43 -14.15
CA PRO A 17 -7.13 13.79 -14.65
C PRO A 17 -5.86 14.27 -15.38
N PRO A 18 -5.94 15.28 -16.27
CA PRO A 18 -4.79 15.76 -17.04
C PRO A 18 -3.58 16.18 -16.19
N SER A 19 -3.83 16.69 -14.97
CA SER A 19 -2.79 17.09 -14.01
C SER A 19 -1.98 15.93 -13.46
N ARG A 20 -2.46 14.69 -13.58
CA ARG A 20 -1.85 13.47 -13.05
C ARG A 20 -1.71 12.37 -14.09
N LYS A 21 -1.89 12.68 -15.38
CA LYS A 21 -2.01 11.70 -16.48
C LYS A 21 -0.88 10.67 -16.56
N ASP A 22 0.32 11.02 -16.09
CA ASP A 22 1.50 10.16 -16.17
C ASP A 22 1.75 9.40 -14.85
N HIS A 23 1.02 9.71 -13.78
CA HIS A 23 1.21 9.06 -12.49
C HIS A 23 0.82 7.58 -12.54
N ARG A 24 1.49 6.76 -11.71
CA ARG A 24 1.10 5.36 -11.51
C ARG A 24 -0.15 5.29 -10.64
N GLN A 25 -0.87 4.17 -10.76
CA GLN A 25 -1.98 3.86 -9.87
C GLN A 25 -1.71 2.55 -9.16
N PHE A 26 -2.05 2.51 -7.87
CA PHE A 26 -1.92 1.33 -7.02
C PHE A 26 -3.29 0.85 -6.60
N TYR A 27 -3.49 -0.47 -6.64
CA TYR A 27 -4.66 -1.12 -6.09
C TYR A 27 -4.31 -1.69 -4.72
N GLY A 28 -5.12 -1.38 -3.71
CA GLY A 28 -4.84 -1.83 -2.37
C GLY A 28 -5.77 -1.25 -1.32
N PHE A 29 -5.30 -1.26 -0.07
CA PHE A 29 -6.08 -0.92 1.10
C PHE A 29 -5.46 0.28 1.81
N HIS A 30 -6.26 1.29 2.12
CA HIS A 30 -5.77 2.39 2.94
C HIS A 30 -5.56 1.94 4.38
N ILE A 31 -4.62 2.59 5.06
CA ILE A 31 -4.41 2.38 6.48
C ILE A 31 -5.36 3.29 7.25
N ASN A 32 -6.10 2.69 8.18
CA ASN A 32 -6.77 3.38 9.28
C ASN A 32 -5.99 3.07 10.55
N GLU A 33 -5.40 4.09 11.17
CA GLU A 33 -4.53 3.93 12.34
C GLU A 33 -5.28 3.35 13.55
N GLU A 34 -6.51 3.76 13.79
CA GLU A 34 -7.30 3.28 14.94
C GLU A 34 -7.57 1.77 14.84
N ARG A 35 -8.04 1.30 13.68
CA ARG A 35 -8.29 -0.12 13.40
C ARG A 35 -7.00 -0.93 13.41
N LEU A 36 -5.92 -0.37 12.85
CA LEU A 36 -4.62 -1.01 12.85
C LEU A 36 -4.12 -1.22 14.30
N MET A 37 -4.22 -0.18 15.13
CA MET A 37 -3.83 -0.26 16.54
C MET A 37 -4.74 -1.19 17.33
N GLU A 38 -6.06 -1.19 17.06
CA GLU A 38 -6.99 -2.14 17.65
C GLU A 38 -6.62 -3.58 17.31
N TYR A 39 -6.37 -3.87 16.03
CA TYR A 39 -5.91 -5.18 15.58
C TYR A 39 -4.59 -5.55 16.26
N ALA A 40 -3.59 -4.66 16.22
CA ALA A 40 -2.29 -4.91 16.82
C ALA A 40 -2.41 -5.19 18.33
N SER A 41 -3.27 -4.50 19.06
CA SER A 41 -3.48 -4.73 20.50
C SER A 41 -3.99 -6.13 20.84
N ARG A 42 -4.65 -6.81 19.90
CA ARG A 42 -5.17 -8.19 20.07
C ARG A 42 -4.14 -9.26 19.71
N HIS A 43 -3.13 -8.90 18.90
CA HIS A 43 -2.21 -9.86 18.28
C HIS A 43 -0.74 -9.65 18.66
N CYS A 44 -0.37 -8.49 19.18
CA CYS A 44 0.98 -8.12 19.61
C CYS A 44 0.94 -7.66 21.08
N PRO A 45 1.56 -8.41 22.02
CA PRO A 45 1.51 -8.11 23.46
C PRO A 45 1.98 -6.69 23.84
N ASN A 46 2.92 -6.13 23.09
CA ASN A 46 3.53 -4.83 23.37
C ASN A 46 3.03 -3.72 22.43
N ALA A 47 1.93 -3.93 21.71
CA ALA A 47 1.47 -2.99 20.67
C ALA A 47 1.30 -1.54 21.16
N LYS A 48 0.97 -1.36 22.44
CA LYS A 48 0.77 -0.03 23.06
C LYS A 48 2.07 0.71 23.40
N GLU A 49 3.19 0.01 23.43
CA GLU A 49 4.51 0.54 23.79
C GLU A 49 5.37 0.83 22.56
N VAL A 50 4.85 0.50 21.37
CA VAL A 50 5.55 0.56 20.10
C VAL A 50 4.97 1.70 19.27
N ASP A 51 5.84 2.43 18.56
CA ASP A 51 5.42 3.50 17.68
C ASP A 51 4.63 2.95 16.48
N LEU A 52 3.81 3.80 15.87
CA LEU A 52 2.92 3.38 14.81
C LEU A 52 3.65 2.88 13.55
N TRP A 53 4.82 3.40 13.20
CA TRP A 53 5.55 2.91 12.02
C TRP A 53 6.01 1.47 12.22
N SER A 54 6.51 1.17 13.41
CA SER A 54 6.84 -0.20 13.80
C SER A 54 5.62 -1.12 13.73
N ILE A 55 4.43 -0.64 14.12
CA ILE A 55 3.16 -1.38 13.98
C ILE A 55 2.75 -1.58 12.51
N ILE A 56 2.86 -0.55 11.66
CA ILE A 56 2.56 -0.64 10.22
C ILE A 56 3.46 -1.68 9.56
N ILE A 57 4.77 -1.65 9.85
CA ILE A 57 5.74 -2.59 9.28
C ILE A 57 5.48 -4.01 9.79
N TRP A 58 5.25 -4.19 11.09
CA TRP A 58 4.87 -5.49 11.65
C TRP A 58 3.61 -6.03 10.97
N PHE A 59 2.58 -5.19 10.81
CA PHE A 59 1.32 -5.60 10.21
C PHE A 59 1.46 -5.96 8.74
N LEU A 60 2.32 -5.27 7.97
CA LEU A 60 2.65 -5.65 6.60
C LEU A 60 3.20 -7.09 6.52
N PHE A 61 4.17 -7.44 7.37
CA PHE A 61 4.71 -8.80 7.38
C PHE A 61 3.68 -9.81 7.87
N HIS A 62 2.87 -9.45 8.86
CA HIS A 62 1.78 -10.29 9.35
C HIS A 62 0.74 -10.56 8.26
N LEU A 63 0.36 -9.55 7.48
CA LEU A 63 -0.54 -9.69 6.33
C LEU A 63 0.01 -10.66 5.29
N ARG A 64 1.27 -10.49 4.89
CA ARG A 64 1.91 -11.36 3.89
C ARG A 64 1.89 -12.83 4.32
N ILE A 65 2.18 -13.09 5.60
CA ILE A 65 2.16 -14.44 6.17
C ILE A 65 0.74 -14.99 6.24
N LYS A 66 -0.22 -14.20 6.72
CA LYS A 66 -1.60 -14.67 6.95
C LYS A 66 -2.39 -14.85 5.66
N ALA A 67 -2.20 -13.98 4.68
CA ALA A 67 -2.83 -14.07 3.38
C ALA A 67 -2.05 -14.95 2.39
N ALA A 68 -0.85 -15.43 2.75
CA ALA A 68 0.06 -16.14 1.86
C ALA A 68 0.32 -15.42 0.52
N TYR A 69 0.38 -14.08 0.58
CA TYR A 69 0.58 -13.21 -0.58
C TYR A 69 1.74 -12.24 -0.28
N GLU A 70 2.89 -12.44 -0.93
CA GLU A 70 4.14 -11.72 -0.59
C GLU A 70 4.21 -10.32 -1.21
N ASP A 71 3.51 -10.08 -2.31
CA ASP A 71 3.59 -8.86 -3.13
C ASP A 71 2.81 -7.66 -2.55
N ILE A 72 2.48 -7.69 -1.25
CA ILE A 72 1.93 -6.54 -0.54
C ILE A 72 3.05 -5.52 -0.32
N GLN A 73 2.86 -4.25 -0.65
CA GLN A 73 3.85 -3.20 -0.44
C GLN A 73 3.24 -2.01 0.30
N LEU A 74 4.01 -1.40 1.21
CA LEU A 74 3.65 -0.11 1.78
C LEU A 74 3.95 0.99 0.76
N GLN A 75 2.94 1.77 0.40
CA GLN A 75 3.06 2.90 -0.54
C GLN A 75 2.41 4.14 0.05
N PHE A 76 2.79 5.31 -0.46
CA PHE A 76 2.13 6.58 -0.17
C PHE A 76 1.47 7.10 -1.43
N VAL A 77 0.21 7.47 -1.31
CA VAL A 77 -0.61 7.95 -2.43
C VAL A 77 -1.17 9.32 -2.09
N PHE A 78 -1.59 10.06 -3.12
CA PHE A 78 -2.31 11.30 -2.88
C PHE A 78 -3.54 11.03 -2.00
N ALA A 79 -3.81 11.94 -1.06
CA ALA A 79 -5.17 12.09 -0.58
C ALA A 79 -6.00 12.58 -1.78
N ASP A 80 -6.63 11.64 -2.48
CA ASP A 80 -7.47 11.93 -3.63
C ASP A 80 -8.67 12.80 -3.19
N GLU A 81 -9.31 13.49 -4.14
CA GLU A 81 -10.50 14.32 -3.85
C GLU A 81 -11.65 13.52 -3.20
N ASP A 82 -11.61 12.19 -3.35
CA ASP A 82 -12.54 11.21 -2.78
C ASP A 82 -11.81 10.23 -1.85
N ALA A 83 -10.94 10.74 -0.97
CA ALA A 83 -10.31 9.94 0.06
C ALA A 83 -11.36 9.21 0.92
N PRO A 84 -11.16 7.92 1.26
CA PRO A 84 -12.02 7.24 2.23
C PRO A 84 -12.10 8.03 3.54
N LEU A 85 -13.30 8.21 4.09
CA LEU A 85 -13.52 9.02 5.30
C LEU A 85 -12.76 8.50 6.52
N ASP A 86 -12.49 7.20 6.55
CA ASP A 86 -11.76 6.50 7.60
C ASP A 86 -10.27 6.33 7.26
N ALA A 87 -9.78 6.81 6.11
CA ALA A 87 -8.36 6.76 5.80
C ALA A 87 -7.58 7.72 6.69
N THR A 88 -6.48 7.24 7.27
CA THR A 88 -5.58 8.13 7.98
C THR A 88 -4.72 8.91 7.01
N THR A 89 -4.84 10.23 7.06
CA THR A 89 -4.06 11.15 6.22
C THR A 89 -2.85 11.66 7.00
N ARG A 90 -1.73 11.85 6.31
CA ARG A 90 -0.48 12.39 6.85
C ARG A 90 0.11 13.44 5.93
N ASP A 91 0.81 14.41 6.49
CA ASP A 91 1.53 15.39 5.68
C ASP A 91 2.76 14.74 5.04
N GLY A 92 2.83 14.77 3.71
CA GLY A 92 4.00 14.33 2.96
C GLY A 92 5.18 15.30 3.09
N PRO A 93 6.38 14.92 2.63
CA PRO A 93 7.59 15.76 2.70
C PRO A 93 7.45 17.11 1.99
N THR A 94 6.51 17.21 1.04
CA THR A 94 6.22 18.42 0.27
C THR A 94 5.05 19.23 0.84
N GLY A 95 4.53 18.86 2.01
CA GLY A 95 3.33 19.44 2.61
C GLY A 95 2.01 19.04 1.92
N ILE A 96 2.08 18.13 0.94
CA ILE A 96 0.89 17.57 0.28
C ILE A 96 0.36 16.44 1.17
N PRO A 97 -0.93 16.43 1.54
CA PRO A 97 -1.53 15.34 2.28
C PRO A 97 -1.48 14.02 1.49
N GLN A 98 -1.08 12.95 2.17
CA GLN A 98 -0.89 11.61 1.63
C GLN A 98 -1.62 10.58 2.49
N ILE A 99 -1.98 9.46 1.87
CA ILE A 99 -2.55 8.30 2.55
C ILE A 99 -1.52 7.17 2.44
N PRO A 100 -1.10 6.54 3.55
CA PRO A 100 -0.35 5.31 3.47
C PRO A 100 -1.30 4.15 3.13
N ILE A 101 -0.90 3.30 2.19
CA ILE A 101 -1.68 2.14 1.74
C ILE A 101 -0.84 0.86 1.75
N PHE A 102 -1.52 -0.27 1.90
CA PHE A 102 -1.00 -1.58 1.51
C PHE A 102 -1.42 -1.87 0.07
N SER A 103 -0.53 -1.62 -0.88
CA SER A 103 -0.70 -1.95 -2.30
C SER A 103 -0.51 -3.44 -2.52
N ILE A 104 -1.37 -4.06 -3.31
CA ILE A 104 -1.29 -5.47 -3.72
C ILE A 104 -1.05 -5.63 -5.22
N CYS A 105 -1.20 -4.54 -5.98
CA CYS A 105 -0.96 -4.51 -7.42
C CYS A 105 -0.73 -3.06 -7.87
N ALA A 106 0.16 -2.85 -8.85
CA ALA A 106 0.27 -1.59 -9.58
C ALA A 106 -0.38 -1.72 -10.96
N TRP A 107 -0.87 -0.61 -11.50
CA TRP A 107 -1.28 -0.54 -12.90
C TRP A 107 -0.03 -0.30 -13.78
N GLU A 108 0.63 -1.40 -14.10
CA GLU A 108 1.65 -1.47 -15.15
C GLU A 108 1.27 -2.62 -16.08
N VAL A 109 1.33 -2.39 -17.40
CA VAL A 109 0.91 -3.38 -18.41
C VAL A 109 1.67 -4.71 -18.23
N GLU A 110 2.92 -4.62 -17.79
CA GLU A 110 3.81 -5.76 -17.55
C GLU A 110 3.47 -6.52 -16.25
N ALA A 111 3.02 -5.81 -15.21
CA ALA A 111 2.58 -6.39 -13.94
C ALA A 111 1.17 -7.02 -14.01
N TRP A 112 0.42 -6.76 -15.09
CA TRP A 112 -0.96 -7.22 -15.23
C TRP A 112 -1.13 -8.74 -15.17
N ALA A 113 -0.13 -9.51 -15.61
CA ALA A 113 -0.17 -10.97 -15.52
C ALA A 113 0.03 -11.50 -14.09
N ALA A 114 0.66 -10.73 -13.21
CA ALA A 114 1.01 -11.12 -11.84
C ALA A 114 -0.05 -10.71 -10.81
N ARG A 115 -1.11 -9.99 -11.21
CA ARG A 115 -2.17 -9.48 -10.34
C ARG A 115 -2.77 -10.54 -9.39
N PRO A 116 -3.23 -10.13 -8.19
CA PRO A 116 -3.78 -11.05 -7.20
C PRO A 116 -5.02 -11.80 -7.71
N THR A 117 -5.23 -12.99 -7.17
CA THR A 117 -6.50 -13.72 -7.33
C THR A 117 -7.60 -13.06 -6.50
N LEU A 118 -8.86 -13.36 -6.79
CA LEU A 118 -9.97 -12.90 -5.95
C LEU A 118 -9.88 -13.50 -4.53
N GLU A 119 -9.43 -14.75 -4.41
CA GLU A 119 -9.19 -15.40 -3.11
C GLU A 119 -8.09 -14.67 -2.31
N ASP A 120 -7.01 -14.23 -2.97
CA ASP A 120 -5.97 -13.43 -2.30
C ASP A 120 -6.53 -12.09 -1.80
N ILE A 121 -7.35 -11.43 -2.61
CA ILE A 121 -7.99 -10.16 -2.25
C ILE A 121 -8.93 -10.35 -1.05
N GLU A 122 -9.78 -11.37 -1.09
CA GLU A 122 -10.72 -11.69 -0.02
C GLU A 122 -9.98 -12.00 1.29
N ALA A 123 -8.92 -12.82 1.23
CA ALA A 123 -8.11 -13.15 2.41
C ALA A 123 -7.46 -11.90 3.04
N ILE A 124 -6.95 -10.96 2.23
CA ILE A 124 -6.39 -9.71 2.73
C ILE A 124 -7.49 -8.81 3.29
N GLN A 125 -8.62 -8.71 2.60
CA GLN A 125 -9.79 -7.93 3.02
C GLN A 125 -10.37 -8.41 4.35
N GLU A 126 -10.43 -9.72 4.60
CA GLU A 126 -10.88 -10.27 5.88
C GLU A 126 -10.00 -9.82 7.06
N ILE A 127 -8.70 -9.63 6.83
CA ILE A 127 -7.75 -9.20 7.86
C ILE A 127 -7.80 -7.68 8.05
N ILE A 128 -7.83 -6.91 6.97
CA ILE A 128 -7.80 -5.44 7.01
C ILE A 128 -9.18 -4.85 7.38
N GLY A 129 -10.26 -5.48 6.94
CA GLY A 129 -11.63 -5.06 7.22
C GLY A 129 -12.12 -3.88 6.37
N THR A 130 -11.46 -3.58 5.24
CA THR A 130 -11.90 -2.57 4.25
C THR A 130 -11.85 -3.13 2.84
N GLU A 131 -12.64 -2.57 1.94
CA GLU A 131 -12.55 -2.91 0.52
C GLU A 131 -11.33 -2.25 -0.14
N PRO A 132 -10.63 -2.95 -1.05
CA PRO A 132 -9.55 -2.36 -1.80
C PRO A 132 -10.06 -1.44 -2.92
N ARG A 133 -9.28 -0.41 -3.23
CA ARG A 133 -9.56 0.54 -4.33
C ARG A 133 -8.29 0.97 -5.04
N TRP A 134 -8.48 1.67 -6.15
CA TRP A 134 -7.41 2.32 -6.87
C TRP A 134 -7.07 3.67 -6.25
N TYR A 135 -5.77 3.93 -6.12
CA TYR A 135 -5.18 5.17 -5.60
C TYR A 135 -4.14 5.72 -6.57
N THR A 136 -3.95 7.03 -6.56
CA THR A 136 -2.95 7.70 -7.41
C THR A 136 -1.63 7.89 -6.68
N ASP A 137 -0.56 7.37 -7.24
CA ASP A 137 0.79 7.52 -6.72
C ASP A 137 1.21 9.00 -6.61
N VAL A 138 1.89 9.35 -5.51
CA VAL A 138 2.43 10.70 -5.31
C VAL A 138 3.75 10.92 -6.05
N ARG A 139 4.51 9.86 -6.33
CA ARG A 139 5.80 9.94 -7.03
C ARG A 139 5.59 10.30 -8.49
N ARG A 140 6.50 11.14 -9.01
CA ARG A 140 6.55 11.40 -10.46
C ARG A 140 7.14 10.17 -11.16
N PRO A 141 6.72 9.86 -12.39
CA PRO A 141 7.24 8.71 -13.14
C PRO A 141 8.75 8.68 -13.26
N SER A 142 9.38 9.85 -13.43
CA SER A 142 10.83 9.98 -13.54
C SER A 142 11.60 9.50 -12.31
N TRP A 143 10.96 9.45 -11.13
CA TRP A 143 11.61 8.98 -9.90
C TRP A 143 11.80 7.47 -9.87
N TYR A 144 11.04 6.73 -10.67
CA TYR A 144 11.18 5.27 -10.79
C TYR A 144 12.27 4.88 -11.78
N GLU A 145 12.52 5.70 -12.80
CA GLU A 145 13.61 5.51 -13.74
C GLU A 145 14.97 5.64 -13.02
N ASP A 146 15.08 6.59 -12.10
CA ASP A 146 16.28 6.82 -11.28
C ASP A 146 16.50 5.74 -10.19
N GLU A 147 15.43 5.15 -9.63
CA GLU A 147 15.53 4.06 -8.64
C GLU A 147 16.07 2.75 -9.23
N ILE A 148 15.76 2.44 -10.51
CA ILE A 148 16.29 1.26 -11.19
C ILE A 148 17.81 1.36 -11.39
N SER A 149 18.37 2.57 -11.48
CA SER A 149 19.82 2.82 -11.49
C SER A 149 20.50 2.69 -10.12
N HIS A 150 19.76 2.66 -9.02
CA HIS A 150 20.30 2.70 -7.65
C HIS A 150 19.64 1.68 -6.72
N LEU A 151 19.60 0.42 -7.12
CA LEU A 151 19.16 -0.66 -6.24
C LEU A 151 20.15 -0.89 -5.07
N SER A 152 19.85 -0.28 -3.93
CA SER A 152 20.12 -0.83 -2.59
C SER A 152 18.92 -0.56 -1.68
N PRO A 153 18.16 -1.58 -1.21
CA PRO A 153 16.82 -1.41 -0.65
C PRO A 153 16.71 -0.85 0.78
N LEU A 154 17.73 -0.16 1.31
CA LEU A 154 17.81 0.14 2.76
C LEU A 154 18.05 1.60 3.15
N ASN A 155 18.14 2.55 2.22
CA ASN A 155 18.60 3.90 2.57
C ASN A 155 17.51 4.94 2.88
N PHE A 156 16.21 4.62 2.79
CA PHE A 156 15.16 5.62 3.04
C PHE A 156 14.61 5.65 4.48
N LEU A 157 15.07 4.77 5.38
CA LEU A 157 14.58 4.72 6.78
C LEU A 157 15.54 5.31 7.83
N PHE A 158 16.72 5.81 7.46
CA PHE A 158 17.68 6.40 8.39
C PHE A 158 18.34 7.67 7.83
N ASP A 159 17.54 8.67 7.50
CA ASP A 159 18.06 10.04 7.37
C ASP A 159 17.20 11.04 8.13
N SER A 160 17.01 10.78 9.42
CA SER A 160 16.80 11.84 10.40
C SER A 160 18.14 12.15 11.05
N GLY A 161 18.99 12.83 10.28
CA GLY A 161 20.25 13.38 10.72
C GLY A 161 20.07 14.29 11.94
N SER A 162 20.78 13.91 12.99
CA SER A 162 21.29 14.74 14.06
C SER A 162 21.64 16.16 13.60
N HIS A 163 20.94 17.17 14.10
CA HIS A 163 21.46 18.53 14.22
C HIS A 163 21.03 19.16 15.54
N ALA A 164 22.04 19.31 16.40
CA ALA A 164 22.19 20.23 17.55
C ALA A 164 21.24 20.09 18.75
#